data_AF-A0A398AMB2-F1
#
_entry.id   AF-A0A398AMB2-F1
#
_cell.length_a   1.000
_cell.length_b   1.000
_cell.length_c   1.000
_cell.angle_alpha   90.00
_cell.angle_beta   90.00
_cell.angle_gamma   90.00
#
_symmetry.space_group_name_H-M   'P 1'
#
loop_
_entity.id
_entity.type
_entity.pdbx_description
1 polymer ?
#
loop_
_entity_poly.entity_id
_entity_poly.type
_entity_poly.pdbx_seq_one_letter_code
_entity_poly.pdbx_strand_id
1 'polypeptide(L)'
;MESFFVEAVNAIWWIVVVGIIGMGYHAYGGAVVEQWRMRRYLRKQGVKGPPPSIFNGNVSEMKRIQRRKIKSIYINPKWHIRIRDEILSSCKNGIPDAETIPNLKTVTMVIQETRRLYPPTPIVGREAFTDIRLGNLVVPKGVCIWILIPALHRHGEIWGEDANEFKPERFSEGISKACKYPQSYMPFGFGPRTCLGKNLAMMEAKVLVSLIVSKFSFTLSPTYQHSPNHKLLVEPQHGVVIRIVRQ
;
A
#
# COMPACT_ATOMS: atom_id res chain seq x y z
N MET A 1 65.04 6.11 -6.61
CA MET A 1 63.85 6.97 -6.38
C MET A 1 62.64 6.40 -7.11
N GLU A 2 62.78 6.01 -8.39
CA GLU A 2 61.69 5.36 -9.15
C GLU A 2 61.22 4.02 -8.58
N SER A 3 62.12 3.12 -8.13
CA SER A 3 61.69 1.82 -7.60
C SER A 3 60.84 1.94 -6.33
N PHE A 4 61.21 2.86 -5.43
CA PHE A 4 60.43 3.16 -4.22
C PHE A 4 59.04 3.73 -4.54
N PHE A 5 58.94 4.58 -5.56
CA PHE A 5 57.65 5.13 -5.99
C PHE A 5 56.74 4.03 -6.57
N VAL A 6 57.28 3.12 -7.37
CA VAL A 6 56.53 1.98 -7.93
C VAL A 6 56.05 1.02 -6.83
N GLU A 7 56.90 0.74 -5.84
CA GLU A 7 56.52 -0.09 -4.68
C GLU A 7 55.41 0.56 -3.84
N ALA A 8 55.50 1.86 -3.59
CA ALA A 8 54.48 2.61 -2.85
C ALA A 8 53.13 2.63 -3.58
N VAL A 9 53.14 2.84 -4.91
CA VAL A 9 51.92 2.81 -5.73
C VAL A 9 51.31 1.40 -5.74
N ASN A 10 52.12 0.35 -5.87
CA ASN A 10 51.64 -1.03 -5.80
C ASN A 10 51.04 -1.38 -4.42
N ALA A 11 51.66 -0.93 -3.33
CA ALA A 11 51.15 -1.16 -1.98
C ALA A 11 49.80 -0.46 -1.77
N ILE A 12 49.66 0.79 -2.20
CA ILE A 12 48.38 1.53 -2.16
C ILE A 12 47.32 0.81 -2.99
N TRP A 13 47.68 0.32 -4.18
CA TRP A 13 46.74 -0.40 -5.05
C TRP A 13 46.22 -1.68 -4.38
N TRP A 14 47.10 -2.47 -3.76
CA TRP A 14 46.70 -3.67 -3.02
C TRP A 14 45.82 -3.37 -1.80
N ILE A 15 46.08 -2.28 -1.07
CA ILE A 15 45.22 -1.84 0.05
C ILE A 15 43.80 -1.52 -0.45
N VAL A 16 43.70 -0.79 -1.57
CA VAL A 16 42.40 -0.44 -2.18
C VAL A 16 41.66 -1.70 -2.65
N VAL A 17 42.35 -2.63 -3.31
CA VAL A 17 41.76 -3.90 -3.76
C VAL A 17 41.24 -4.74 -2.62
N VAL A 18 42.05 -4.94 -1.58
CA VAL A 18 41.65 -5.70 -0.40
C VAL A 18 40.46 -5.02 0.30
N GLY A 19 40.46 -3.68 0.36
CA GLY A 19 39.35 -2.90 0.87
C GLY A 19 38.05 -3.11 0.07
N ILE A 20 38.12 -3.08 -1.26
CA ILE A 20 36.96 -3.31 -2.15
C ILE A 20 36.46 -4.76 -2.01
N ILE A 21 37.36 -5.75 -2.00
CA ILE A 21 37.00 -7.16 -1.84
C ILE A 21 36.36 -7.39 -0.46
N GLY A 22 36.93 -6.83 0.61
CA GLY A 22 36.38 -6.93 1.97
C GLY A 22 34.99 -6.29 2.08
N MET A 23 34.81 -5.11 1.49
CA MET A 23 33.50 -4.44 1.42
C MET A 23 32.49 -5.25 0.60
N GLY A 24 32.93 -5.81 -0.53
CA GLY A 24 32.13 -6.70 -1.36
C GLY A 24 31.72 -7.98 -0.63
N TYR A 25 32.62 -8.60 0.12
CA TYR A 25 32.34 -9.77 0.95
C TYR A 25 31.34 -9.45 2.07
N HIS A 26 31.52 -8.33 2.77
CA HIS A 26 30.61 -7.89 3.83
C HIS A 26 29.22 -7.56 3.28
N ALA A 27 29.15 -6.84 2.16
CA ALA A 27 27.91 -6.54 1.46
C ALA A 27 27.22 -7.82 0.98
N TYR A 28 27.97 -8.77 0.42
CA TYR A 28 27.47 -10.07 -0.01
C TYR A 28 26.95 -10.91 1.16
N GLY A 29 27.67 -10.90 2.28
CA GLY A 29 27.26 -11.57 3.52
C GLY A 29 25.87 -11.12 3.98
N GLY A 30 25.69 -9.81 4.18
CA GLY A 30 24.43 -9.25 4.65
C GLY A 30 23.30 -9.30 3.60
N ALA A 31 23.59 -8.93 2.35
CA ALA A 31 22.55 -8.81 1.32
C ALA A 31 22.13 -10.17 0.72
N VAL A 32 23.03 -11.15 0.70
CA VAL A 32 22.79 -12.45 0.04
C VAL A 32 22.80 -13.59 1.03
N VAL A 33 23.90 -13.81 1.77
CA VAL A 33 24.06 -15.02 2.60
C VAL A 33 23.04 -15.05 3.73
N GLU A 34 22.84 -13.94 4.45
CA GLU A 34 21.85 -13.86 5.53
C GLU A 34 20.42 -14.03 5.01
N GLN A 35 20.09 -13.41 3.87
CA GLN A 35 18.78 -13.57 3.22
C GLN A 35 18.52 -15.04 2.83
N TRP A 36 19.53 -15.73 2.29
CA TRP A 36 19.44 -17.16 1.96
C TRP A 36 19.28 -18.04 3.20
N ARG A 37 20.04 -17.76 4.27
CA ARG A 37 19.94 -18.47 5.55
C ARG A 37 18.53 -18.31 6.14
N MET A 38 17.99 -17.10 6.12
CA MET A 38 16.63 -16.81 6.60
C MET A 38 15.58 -17.53 5.75
N ARG A 39 15.69 -17.48 4.42
CA ARG A 39 14.78 -18.23 3.52
C ARG A 39 14.82 -19.73 3.78
N ARG A 40 16.00 -20.30 4.05
CA ARG A 40 16.12 -21.72 4.43
C ARG A 40 15.37 -22.01 5.73
N TYR A 41 15.47 -21.13 6.73
CA TYR A 41 14.74 -21.25 7.99
C TYR A 41 13.22 -21.16 7.78
N LEU A 42 12.74 -20.17 7.03
CA LEU A 42 11.31 -20.00 6.72
C LEU A 42 10.73 -21.17 5.90
N ARG A 43 11.50 -21.72 4.96
CA ARG A 43 11.08 -22.92 4.19
C ARG A 43 10.90 -24.15 5.07
N LYS A 44 11.74 -24.34 6.09
CA LYS A 44 11.57 -25.42 7.08
C LYS A 44 10.27 -25.28 7.87
N GLN A 45 9.76 -24.06 8.00
CA GLN A 45 8.47 -23.77 8.64
C GLN A 45 7.29 -23.78 7.66
N GLY A 46 7.48 -24.25 6.43
CA GLY A 46 6.42 -24.36 5.42
C GLY A 46 6.11 -23.09 4.64
N VAL A 47 6.84 -21.98 4.89
CA VAL A 47 6.66 -20.74 4.11
C VAL A 47 7.30 -20.92 2.73
N LYS A 48 6.44 -21.03 1.72
CA LYS A 48 6.84 -21.10 0.31
C LYS A 48 6.69 -19.72 -0.33
N GLY A 49 7.58 -19.41 -1.25
CA GLY A 49 7.54 -18.18 -2.04
C GLY A 49 8.34 -18.35 -3.32
N PRO A 50 8.13 -17.47 -4.31
CA PRO A 50 8.88 -17.50 -5.55
C PRO A 50 10.39 -17.36 -5.27
N PRO A 51 11.24 -18.05 -6.04
CA PRO A 51 12.68 -17.89 -5.92
C PRO A 51 13.05 -16.44 -6.25
N PRO A 52 13.92 -15.79 -5.45
CA PRO A 52 14.35 -14.44 -5.76
C PRO A 52 15.24 -14.48 -7.00
N SER A 53 15.07 -13.51 -7.90
CA SER A 53 16.07 -13.22 -8.93
C SER A 53 17.29 -12.54 -8.32
N ILE A 54 18.48 -12.85 -8.82
CA ILE A 54 19.76 -12.37 -8.26
C ILE A 54 19.83 -10.84 -8.23
N PHE A 55 19.37 -10.16 -9.28
CA PHE A 55 19.44 -8.71 -9.39
C PHE A 55 18.17 -7.98 -8.93
N ASN A 56 17.00 -8.57 -9.16
CA ASN A 56 15.71 -7.89 -8.96
C ASN A 56 14.86 -8.52 -7.83
N GLY A 57 15.39 -9.49 -7.08
CA GLY A 57 14.67 -10.19 -6.02
C GLY A 57 13.30 -10.68 -6.49
N ASN A 58 12.25 -10.32 -5.73
CA ASN A 58 10.84 -10.60 -6.05
C ASN A 58 10.12 -9.40 -6.69
N VAL A 59 10.84 -8.38 -7.15
CA VAL A 59 10.24 -7.12 -7.66
C VAL A 59 9.39 -7.37 -8.90
N SER A 60 9.78 -8.29 -9.77
CA SER A 60 9.00 -8.68 -10.96
C SER A 60 7.64 -9.29 -10.58
N GLU A 61 7.62 -10.18 -9.59
CA GLU A 61 6.41 -10.82 -9.08
C GLU A 61 5.49 -9.81 -8.37
N MET A 62 6.06 -8.88 -7.59
CA MET A 62 5.30 -7.77 -7.00
C MET A 62 4.64 -6.92 -8.09
N LYS A 63 5.39 -6.57 -9.15
CA LYS A 63 4.86 -5.85 -10.32
C LYS A 63 3.79 -6.65 -11.09
N ARG A 64 3.82 -7.99 -11.05
CA ARG A 64 2.81 -8.84 -11.68
C ARG A 64 1.49 -8.83 -10.91
N ILE A 65 1.54 -8.86 -9.58
CA ILE A 65 0.36 -8.73 -8.71
C ILE A 65 -0.28 -7.35 -8.91
N GLN A 66 0.52 -6.30 -9.06
CA GLN A 66 0.06 -4.93 -9.34
C GLN A 66 -0.63 -4.80 -10.71
N ARG A 67 -0.24 -5.61 -11.71
CA ARG A 67 -0.79 -5.56 -13.07
C ARG A 67 -2.15 -6.24 -13.24
N ARG A 68 -2.72 -6.85 -12.20
CA ARG A 68 -4.11 -7.37 -12.28
C ARG A 68 -5.06 -6.18 -12.47
N LYS A 69 -5.68 -6.13 -13.66
CA LYS A 69 -6.60 -5.06 -14.07
C LYS A 69 -7.69 -4.88 -13.02
N ILE A 70 -7.74 -3.69 -12.42
CA ILE A 70 -8.86 -3.27 -11.60
C ILE A 70 -9.97 -2.86 -12.56
N LYS A 71 -11.07 -3.60 -12.56
CA LYS A 71 -12.06 -3.53 -13.64
C LYS A 71 -13.07 -2.38 -13.50
N SER A 72 -13.10 -1.63 -12.37
CA SER A 72 -14.38 -0.99 -12.01
C SER A 72 -14.35 0.28 -11.12
N ILE A 73 -13.23 0.97 -10.89
CA ILE A 73 -13.26 2.14 -9.97
C ILE A 73 -13.64 3.46 -10.65
N TYR A 74 -13.49 3.55 -11.97
CA TYR A 74 -13.30 4.87 -12.57
C TYR A 74 -14.63 5.57 -12.85
N ILE A 75 -15.04 6.37 -11.86
CA ILE A 75 -16.25 7.20 -11.87
C ILE A 75 -17.47 6.32 -12.11
N ASN A 76 -17.91 5.66 -11.05
CA ASN A 76 -19.17 4.94 -11.08
C ASN A 76 -20.32 5.97 -10.95
N PRO A 77 -21.10 6.25 -12.02
CA PRO A 77 -22.12 7.29 -12.00
C PRO A 77 -23.17 7.04 -10.90
N LYS A 78 -23.44 5.78 -10.59
CA LYS A 78 -24.34 5.36 -9.51
C LYS A 78 -23.91 5.93 -8.16
N TRP A 79 -22.61 5.87 -7.84
CA TRP A 79 -22.09 6.38 -6.58
C TRP A 79 -22.01 7.88 -6.54
N HIS A 80 -21.73 8.52 -7.67
CA HIS A 80 -21.78 9.97 -7.78
C HIS A 80 -23.19 10.50 -7.45
N ILE A 81 -24.22 9.91 -8.04
CA ILE A 81 -25.63 10.25 -7.79
C ILE A 81 -25.98 10.01 -6.32
N ARG A 82 -25.70 8.81 -5.78
CA ARG A 82 -26.01 8.50 -4.37
C ARG A 82 -25.34 9.43 -3.37
N ILE A 83 -24.07 9.80 -3.60
CA ILE A 83 -23.37 10.77 -2.76
C ILE A 83 -24.06 12.13 -2.85
N ARG A 84 -24.40 12.57 -4.05
CA ARG A 84 -25.07 13.86 -4.26
C ARG A 84 -26.43 13.90 -3.56
N ASP A 85 -27.23 12.84 -3.69
CA ASP A 85 -28.53 12.73 -3.03
C ASP A 85 -28.39 12.76 -1.49
N GLU A 86 -27.39 12.07 -0.93
CA GLU A 86 -27.08 12.12 0.50
C GLU A 86 -26.71 13.54 0.96
N ILE A 87 -25.89 14.26 0.17
CA ILE A 87 -25.47 15.63 0.51
C ILE A 87 -26.66 16.60 0.42
N LEU A 88 -27.47 16.53 -0.64
CA LEU A 88 -28.61 17.42 -0.83
C LEU A 88 -29.70 17.21 0.23
N SER A 89 -29.87 15.98 0.71
CA SER A 89 -30.83 15.66 1.78
C SER A 89 -30.32 15.99 3.18
N SER A 90 -29.02 15.86 3.43
CA SER A 90 -28.45 15.99 4.79
C SER A 90 -27.83 17.35 5.08
N CYS A 91 -27.28 18.03 4.08
CA CYS A 91 -26.50 19.26 4.25
C CYS A 91 -27.29 20.50 3.83
N LYS A 92 -27.37 21.51 4.71
CA LYS A 92 -27.98 22.81 4.37
C LYS A 92 -27.19 23.47 3.23
N ASN A 93 -27.88 23.85 2.16
CA ASN A 93 -27.28 24.46 0.95
C ASN A 93 -26.12 23.64 0.34
N GLY A 94 -26.07 22.32 0.57
CA GLY A 94 -25.00 21.44 0.09
C GLY A 94 -23.64 21.64 0.77
N ILE A 95 -23.60 22.34 1.91
CA ILE A 95 -22.37 22.58 2.68
C ILE A 95 -22.40 21.68 3.93
N PRO A 96 -21.46 20.74 4.08
CA PRO A 96 -21.37 19.90 5.27
C PRO A 96 -20.88 20.72 6.48
N ASP A 97 -21.47 20.45 7.64
CA ASP A 97 -21.12 21.03 8.94
C ASP A 97 -20.69 19.94 9.94
N ALA A 98 -20.28 20.35 11.15
CA ALA A 98 -19.77 19.43 12.16
C ALA A 98 -20.79 18.37 12.59
N GLU A 99 -22.09 18.66 12.51
CA GLU A 99 -23.18 17.75 12.91
C GLU A 99 -23.54 16.75 11.80
N THR A 100 -23.45 17.17 10.54
CA THR A 100 -23.80 16.35 9.37
C THR A 100 -22.68 15.43 8.93
N ILE A 101 -21.41 15.84 9.03
CA ILE A 101 -20.22 15.05 8.60
C ILE A 101 -20.20 13.61 9.18
N PRO A 102 -20.47 13.40 10.49
CA PRO A 102 -20.52 12.05 11.05
C PRO A 102 -21.57 11.15 10.38
N ASN A 103 -22.67 11.74 9.90
CA ASN A 103 -23.85 11.05 9.41
C ASN A 103 -23.83 10.73 7.90
N LEU A 104 -22.85 11.23 7.14
CA LEU A 104 -22.68 10.95 5.70
C LEU A 104 -22.22 9.50 5.44
N LYS A 105 -23.14 8.54 5.51
CA LYS A 105 -22.87 7.10 5.44
C LYS A 105 -22.36 6.68 4.06
N THR A 106 -22.97 7.16 2.99
CA THR A 106 -22.61 6.87 1.60
C THR A 106 -21.22 7.39 1.28
N VAL A 107 -20.95 8.65 1.64
CA VAL A 107 -19.60 9.24 1.50
C VAL A 107 -18.59 8.42 2.29
N THR A 108 -18.93 7.99 3.51
CA THR A 108 -18.06 7.13 4.33
C THR A 108 -17.74 5.83 3.62
N MET A 109 -18.76 5.09 3.14
CA MET A 109 -18.57 3.81 2.45
C MET A 109 -17.66 3.95 1.23
N VAL A 110 -17.87 4.98 0.41
CA VAL A 110 -17.07 5.25 -0.79
C VAL A 110 -15.61 5.54 -0.44
N ILE A 111 -15.36 6.36 0.59
CA ILE A 111 -14.00 6.65 1.07
C ILE A 111 -13.31 5.40 1.62
N GLN A 112 -14.04 4.54 2.36
CA GLN A 112 -13.47 3.29 2.90
C GLN A 112 -13.08 2.33 1.78
N GLU A 113 -13.95 2.14 0.79
CA GLU A 113 -13.68 1.25 -0.34
C GLU A 113 -12.57 1.78 -1.26
N THR A 114 -12.50 3.10 -1.43
CA THR A 114 -11.41 3.75 -2.17
C THR A 114 -10.06 3.46 -1.51
N ARG A 115 -9.96 3.62 -0.18
CA ARG A 115 -8.74 3.33 0.58
C ARG A 115 -8.45 1.82 0.72
N ARG A 116 -9.46 0.96 0.58
CA ARG A 116 -9.25 -0.49 0.48
C ARG A 116 -8.44 -0.82 -0.77
N LEU A 117 -8.92 -0.34 -1.92
CA LEU A 117 -8.30 -0.62 -3.21
C LEU A 117 -7.00 0.18 -3.38
N TYR A 118 -6.99 1.45 -2.96
CA TYR A 118 -5.81 2.32 -3.06
C TYR A 118 -5.40 2.83 -1.69
N PRO A 119 -4.80 1.98 -0.84
CA PRO A 119 -4.28 2.42 0.44
C PRO A 119 -3.12 3.40 0.19
N PRO A 120 -3.13 4.62 0.77
CA PRO A 120 -2.07 5.60 0.55
C PRO A 120 -0.68 5.06 0.86
N THR A 121 -0.55 4.31 1.96
CA THR A 121 0.67 3.59 2.32
C THR A 121 0.56 2.13 1.87
N PRO A 122 1.38 1.68 0.91
CA PRO A 122 1.24 0.32 0.39
C PRO A 122 1.89 -0.75 1.29
N ILE A 123 2.85 -0.37 2.12
CA ILE A 123 3.66 -1.31 2.90
C ILE A 123 3.81 -0.82 4.33
N VAL A 124 3.68 -1.73 5.30
CA VAL A 124 4.02 -1.48 6.71
C VAL A 124 5.10 -2.46 7.14
N GLY A 125 6.22 -1.95 7.65
CA GLY A 125 7.33 -2.74 8.18
C GLY A 125 7.30 -2.85 9.70
N ARG A 126 7.75 -3.99 10.23
CA ARG A 126 8.02 -4.22 11.66
C ARG A 126 9.31 -5.01 11.79
N GLU A 127 10.12 -4.72 12.79
CA GLU A 127 11.29 -5.54 13.14
C GLU A 127 10.99 -6.34 14.40
N ALA A 128 11.36 -7.61 14.41
CA ALA A 128 11.32 -8.44 15.60
C ALA A 128 12.52 -8.09 16.50
N PHE A 129 12.29 -7.40 17.63
CA PHE A 129 13.39 -7.06 18.56
C PHE A 129 13.80 -8.22 19.48
N THR A 130 12.98 -9.27 19.52
CA THR A 130 13.23 -10.55 20.16
C THR A 130 12.70 -11.65 19.25
N ASP A 131 13.03 -12.91 19.54
CA ASP A 131 12.39 -14.03 18.85
C ASP A 131 10.89 -14.02 19.17
N ILE A 132 10.05 -13.93 18.14
CA ILE A 132 8.60 -13.90 18.27
C ILE A 132 7.95 -15.10 17.57
N ARG A 133 6.83 -15.57 18.12
CA ARG A 133 6.03 -16.64 17.52
C ARG A 133 4.75 -16.09 16.90
N LEU A 134 4.55 -16.32 15.60
CA LEU A 134 3.35 -15.97 14.84
C LEU A 134 2.64 -17.25 14.39
N GLY A 135 1.70 -17.73 15.21
CA GLY A 135 1.08 -19.04 15.02
C GLY A 135 2.12 -20.16 15.10
N ASN A 136 2.33 -20.87 14.00
CA ASN A 136 3.35 -21.92 13.89
C ASN A 136 4.71 -21.40 13.39
N LEU A 137 4.80 -20.11 13.07
CA LEU A 137 6.02 -19.48 12.58
C LEU A 137 6.83 -18.94 13.76
N VAL A 138 8.14 -19.19 13.76
CA VAL A 138 9.09 -18.50 14.64
C VAL A 138 9.85 -17.48 13.80
N VAL A 139 9.73 -16.21 14.17
CA VAL A 139 10.43 -15.09 13.55
C VAL A 139 11.58 -14.68 14.48
N PRO A 140 12.85 -14.90 14.08
CA PRO A 140 14.01 -14.54 14.89
C PRO A 140 14.13 -13.03 15.11
N LYS A 141 14.85 -12.64 16.15
CA LYS A 141 15.31 -11.27 16.39
C LYS A 141 16.05 -10.71 15.17
N GLY A 142 15.85 -9.43 14.89
CA GLY A 142 16.42 -8.67 13.77
C GLY A 142 15.67 -8.84 12.44
N VAL A 143 14.66 -9.72 12.39
CA VAL A 143 13.92 -9.95 11.14
C VAL A 143 12.86 -8.88 10.92
N CYS A 144 12.91 -8.26 9.74
CA CYS A 144 11.88 -7.35 9.25
C CYS A 144 10.70 -8.11 8.62
N ILE A 145 9.50 -7.89 9.16
CA ILE A 145 8.22 -8.33 8.64
C ILE A 145 7.60 -7.19 7.84
N TRP A 146 7.26 -7.47 6.59
CA TRP A 146 6.63 -6.52 5.69
C TRP A 146 5.20 -6.95 5.38
N ILE A 147 4.24 -6.08 5.68
CA ILE A 147 2.83 -6.27 5.38
C ILE A 147 2.49 -5.47 4.13
N LEU A 148 2.16 -6.16 3.04
CA LEU A 148 1.73 -5.55 1.79
C LEU A 148 0.22 -5.30 1.82
N ILE A 149 -0.17 -4.08 2.20
CA ILE A 149 -1.57 -3.69 2.40
C ILE A 149 -2.42 -3.89 1.13
N PRO A 150 -2.00 -3.46 -0.09
CA PRO A 150 -2.77 -3.67 -1.31
C PRO A 150 -3.11 -5.12 -1.61
N ALA A 151 -2.22 -6.06 -1.26
CA ALA A 151 -2.44 -7.49 -1.45
C ALA A 151 -3.37 -8.05 -0.36
N LEU A 152 -3.15 -7.67 0.90
CA LEU A 152 -4.02 -8.04 2.02
C LEU A 152 -5.47 -7.57 1.78
N HIS A 153 -5.63 -6.33 1.30
CA HIS A 153 -6.91 -5.72 0.98
C HIS A 153 -7.62 -6.33 -0.23
N ARG A 154 -6.94 -7.14 -1.04
CA ARG A 154 -7.48 -7.81 -2.24
C ARG A 154 -7.48 -9.33 -2.13
N HIS A 155 -7.17 -9.87 -0.96
CA HIS A 155 -7.10 -11.31 -0.76
C HIS A 155 -8.50 -11.93 -0.82
N GLY A 156 -8.73 -12.83 -1.78
CA GLY A 156 -10.05 -13.41 -2.05
C GLY A 156 -10.67 -14.12 -0.84
N GLU A 157 -9.88 -14.86 -0.06
CA GLU A 157 -10.39 -15.54 1.14
C GLU A 157 -10.82 -14.58 2.28
N ILE A 158 -10.34 -13.33 2.24
CA ILE A 158 -10.65 -12.32 3.26
C ILE A 158 -11.80 -11.44 2.79
N TRP A 159 -11.80 -11.06 1.52
CA TRP A 159 -12.68 -10.04 0.94
C TRP A 159 -13.75 -10.57 -0.01
N GLY A 160 -13.71 -11.86 -0.37
CA GLY A 160 -14.60 -12.49 -1.34
C GLY A 160 -14.02 -12.54 -2.76
N GLU A 161 -14.70 -13.24 -3.67
CA GLU A 161 -14.29 -13.33 -5.08
C GLU A 161 -14.28 -11.97 -5.79
N ASP A 162 -15.14 -11.07 -5.33
CA ASP A 162 -15.29 -9.69 -5.79
C ASP A 162 -14.28 -8.72 -5.14
N ALA A 163 -13.20 -9.23 -4.52
CA ALA A 163 -12.17 -8.43 -3.85
C ALA A 163 -11.49 -7.38 -4.75
N ASN A 164 -11.49 -7.56 -6.07
CA ASN A 164 -10.92 -6.59 -7.02
C ASN A 164 -11.96 -5.57 -7.55
N GLU A 165 -13.20 -5.68 -7.13
CA GLU A 165 -14.30 -4.79 -7.54
C GLU A 165 -14.47 -3.63 -6.56
N PHE A 166 -15.01 -2.52 -7.07
CA PHE A 166 -15.38 -1.37 -6.25
C PHE A 166 -16.80 -1.53 -5.72
N LYS A 167 -16.92 -1.97 -4.47
CA LYS A 167 -18.21 -2.26 -3.83
C LYS A 167 -18.33 -1.60 -2.45
N PRO A 168 -18.62 -0.28 -2.41
CA PRO A 168 -18.81 0.44 -1.16
C PRO A 168 -19.83 -0.18 -0.21
N GLU A 169 -20.84 -0.90 -0.71
CA GLU A 169 -21.83 -1.58 0.14
C GLU A 169 -21.21 -2.57 1.15
N ARG A 170 -19.95 -3.03 0.94
CA ARG A 170 -19.22 -3.84 1.94
C ARG A 170 -19.13 -3.16 3.30
N PHE A 171 -19.11 -1.83 3.33
CA PHE A 171 -18.98 -1.04 4.55
C PHE A 171 -20.32 -0.56 5.12
N SER A 172 -21.45 -1.04 4.58
CA SER A 172 -22.79 -0.62 5.02
C SER A 172 -23.08 -0.90 6.49
N GLU A 173 -22.56 -2.02 7.00
CA GLU A 173 -22.65 -2.40 8.42
C GLU A 173 -21.36 -2.06 9.20
N GLY A 174 -20.52 -1.18 8.66
CA GLY A 174 -19.26 -0.76 9.27
C GLY A 174 -18.06 -1.66 8.96
N ILE A 175 -16.89 -1.23 9.42
CA ILE A 175 -15.60 -1.90 9.13
C ILE A 175 -15.55 -3.31 9.70
N SER A 176 -16.15 -3.55 10.87
CA SER A 176 -16.14 -4.84 11.56
C SER A 176 -16.83 -5.97 10.80
N LYS A 177 -17.68 -5.65 9.82
CA LYS A 177 -18.40 -6.62 8.98
C LYS A 177 -17.96 -6.58 7.51
N ALA A 178 -17.01 -5.72 7.16
CA ALA A 178 -16.62 -5.51 5.77
C ALA A 178 -15.83 -6.67 5.15
N CYS A 179 -15.20 -7.51 5.98
CA CYS A 179 -14.42 -8.66 5.55
C CYS A 179 -14.33 -9.72 6.67
N LYS A 180 -13.83 -10.91 6.34
CA LYS A 180 -13.73 -12.05 7.27
C LYS A 180 -12.98 -11.73 8.56
N TYR A 181 -11.95 -10.89 8.45
CA TYR A 181 -11.06 -10.51 9.55
C TYR A 181 -10.93 -8.99 9.58
N PRO A 182 -11.60 -8.26 10.47
CA PRO A 182 -11.62 -6.79 10.47
C PRO A 182 -10.22 -6.15 10.54
N GLN A 183 -9.28 -6.78 11.23
CA GLN A 183 -7.89 -6.36 11.33
C GLN A 183 -7.13 -6.39 9.99
N SER A 184 -7.65 -7.11 8.99
CA SER A 184 -7.11 -7.13 7.64
C SER A 184 -7.44 -5.86 6.85
N TYR A 185 -8.36 -5.03 7.32
CA TYR A 185 -8.58 -3.69 6.79
C TYR A 185 -7.76 -2.66 7.59
N MET A 186 -6.61 -2.28 7.04
CA MET A 186 -5.63 -1.43 7.74
C MET A 186 -5.13 -0.23 6.91
N PRO A 187 -6.02 0.59 6.32
CA PRO A 187 -5.61 1.77 5.56
C PRO A 187 -4.89 2.85 6.40
N PHE A 188 -5.04 2.77 7.73
CA PHE A 188 -4.40 3.66 8.71
C PHE A 188 -3.48 2.89 9.65
N GLY A 189 -3.09 1.67 9.28
CA GLY A 189 -2.46 0.72 10.20
C GLY A 189 -3.47 0.13 11.20
N PHE A 190 -2.94 -0.59 12.18
CA PHE A 190 -3.70 -1.26 13.23
C PHE A 190 -2.87 -1.34 14.53
N GLY A 191 -3.54 -1.37 15.69
CA GLY A 191 -2.90 -1.47 17.00
C GLY A 191 -2.30 -0.16 17.52
N PRO A 192 -1.31 -0.21 18.43
CA PRO A 192 -0.76 0.97 19.12
C PRO A 192 -0.09 2.01 18.21
N ARG A 193 0.25 1.63 16.96
CA ARG A 193 0.87 2.50 15.96
C ARG A 193 -0.11 2.86 14.83
N THR A 194 -1.41 2.83 15.13
CA THR A 194 -2.44 3.34 14.21
C THR A 194 -2.23 4.83 13.97
N CYS A 195 -2.52 5.29 12.75
CA CYS A 195 -2.40 6.69 12.38
C CYS A 195 -3.22 7.59 13.33
N LEU A 196 -2.53 8.48 14.04
CA LEU A 196 -3.15 9.47 14.93
C LEU A 196 -4.09 10.41 14.16
N GLY A 197 -3.77 10.71 12.90
CA GLY A 197 -4.57 11.55 12.01
C GLY A 197 -5.77 10.86 11.37
N LYS A 198 -6.11 9.61 11.72
CA LYS A 198 -7.23 8.86 11.11
C LYS A 198 -8.55 9.64 11.11
N ASN A 199 -8.92 10.25 12.23
CA ASN A 199 -10.19 10.94 12.36
C ASN A 199 -10.20 12.26 11.57
N LEU A 200 -9.10 13.01 11.62
CA LEU A 200 -8.92 14.24 10.84
C LEU A 200 -9.00 13.95 9.34
N ALA A 201 -8.23 12.96 8.87
CA ALA A 201 -8.23 12.57 7.46
C ALA A 201 -9.61 12.11 6.97
N MET A 202 -10.37 11.38 7.80
CA MET A 202 -11.74 10.99 7.46
C MET A 202 -12.69 12.18 7.40
N MET A 203 -12.56 13.14 8.32
CA MET A 203 -13.37 14.36 8.31
C MET A 203 -13.06 15.21 7.07
N GLU A 204 -11.78 15.51 6.81
CA GLU A 204 -11.34 16.28 5.65
C GLU A 204 -11.76 15.64 4.33
N ALA A 205 -11.59 14.31 4.21
CA ALA A 205 -11.99 13.59 3.00
C ALA A 205 -13.51 13.67 2.77
N LYS A 206 -14.32 13.56 3.83
CA LYS A 206 -15.77 13.73 3.72
C LYS A 206 -16.12 15.14 3.26
N VAL A 207 -15.55 16.17 3.88
CA VAL A 207 -15.79 17.57 3.51
C VAL A 207 -15.42 17.82 2.05
N LEU A 208 -14.21 17.42 1.64
CA LEU A 208 -13.74 17.60 0.26
C LEU A 208 -14.63 16.88 -0.74
N VAL A 209 -14.92 15.60 -0.52
CA VAL A 209 -15.80 14.82 -1.42
C VAL A 209 -17.17 15.48 -1.52
N SER A 210 -17.74 15.93 -0.40
CA SER A 210 -19.06 16.57 -0.39
C SER A 210 -19.08 17.90 -1.15
N LEU A 211 -18.09 18.76 -0.94
CA LEU A 211 -17.99 20.05 -1.64
C LEU A 211 -17.73 19.90 -3.14
N ILE A 212 -16.97 18.87 -3.52
CA ILE A 212 -16.63 18.61 -4.92
C ILE A 212 -17.83 18.00 -5.66
N VAL A 213 -18.46 16.95 -5.11
CA VAL A 213 -19.58 16.24 -5.76
C VAL A 213 -20.87 17.07 -5.78
N SER A 214 -21.06 18.00 -4.84
CA SER A 214 -22.21 18.92 -4.88
C SER A 214 -22.15 19.93 -6.03
N LYS A 215 -20.95 20.26 -6.53
CA LYS A 215 -20.75 21.32 -7.54
C LYS A 215 -20.35 20.81 -8.91
N PHE A 216 -19.79 19.61 -8.99
CA PHE A 216 -19.18 19.10 -10.20
C PHE A 216 -19.53 17.65 -10.44
N SER A 217 -19.72 17.31 -11.70
CA SER A 217 -19.70 15.94 -12.20
C SER A 217 -18.39 15.64 -12.91
N PHE A 218 -18.03 14.36 -12.91
CA PHE A 218 -16.78 13.89 -13.45
C PHE A 218 -17.05 12.83 -14.52
N THR A 219 -16.28 12.84 -15.59
CA THR A 219 -16.16 11.72 -16.52
C THR A 219 -14.68 11.48 -16.83
N LEU A 220 -14.32 10.25 -17.17
CA LEU A 220 -12.93 9.96 -17.52
C LEU A 220 -12.61 10.54 -18.90
N SER A 221 -11.39 11.04 -19.04
CA SER A 221 -10.86 11.27 -20.37
C SER A 221 -10.65 9.94 -21.10
N PRO A 222 -10.91 9.84 -22.42
CA PRO A 222 -10.49 8.70 -23.23
C PRO A 222 -8.98 8.42 -23.16
N THR A 223 -8.19 9.43 -22.80
CA THR A 223 -6.73 9.31 -22.62
C THR A 223 -6.31 8.78 -21.25
N TYR A 224 -7.25 8.57 -20.32
CA TYR A 224 -6.95 8.09 -18.98
C TYR A 224 -6.40 6.67 -19.01
N GLN A 225 -5.20 6.49 -18.46
CA GLN A 225 -4.56 5.18 -18.31
C GLN A 225 -4.46 4.81 -16.83
N HIS A 226 -5.20 3.79 -16.44
CA HIS A 226 -5.16 3.35 -15.06
C HIS A 226 -3.90 2.53 -14.75
N SER A 227 -2.98 3.12 -13.98
CA SER A 227 -1.79 2.44 -13.48
C SER A 227 -1.39 2.99 -12.09
N PRO A 228 -1.75 2.33 -10.98
CA PRO A 228 -1.30 2.71 -9.66
C PRO A 228 0.20 2.39 -9.50
N ASN A 229 0.96 3.39 -9.06
CA ASN A 229 2.37 3.24 -8.75
C ASN A 229 2.54 3.20 -7.23
N HIS A 230 3.13 2.12 -6.72
CA HIS A 230 3.35 1.91 -5.30
C HIS A 230 4.78 2.33 -4.93
N LYS A 231 4.98 3.63 -4.71
CA LYS A 231 6.23 4.18 -4.16
C LYS A 231 6.13 4.24 -2.63
N LEU A 232 6.71 5.28 -2.00
CA LEU A 232 6.44 5.61 -0.60
C LEU A 232 4.93 5.80 -0.35
N LEU A 233 4.26 6.48 -1.29
CA LEU A 233 2.81 6.59 -1.37
C LEU A 233 2.30 5.98 -2.67
N VAL A 234 1.02 5.61 -2.67
CA VAL A 234 0.31 5.19 -3.89
C VAL A 234 -0.10 6.42 -4.69
N GLU A 235 0.39 6.51 -5.92
CA GLU A 235 0.11 7.61 -6.84
C GLU A 235 -0.31 7.08 -8.22
N PRO A 236 -1.05 7.85 -9.02
CA PRO A 236 -1.34 7.48 -10.40
C PRO A 236 -0.09 7.68 -11.28
N GLN A 237 0.44 6.60 -11.87
CA GLN A 237 1.67 6.64 -12.69
C GLN A 237 1.58 7.62 -13.86
N HIS A 238 0.40 7.73 -14.47
CA HIS A 238 0.13 8.57 -15.65
C HIS A 238 -0.80 9.75 -15.32
N GLY A 239 -0.94 10.10 -14.04
CA GLY A 239 -1.92 11.09 -13.58
C GLY A 239 -3.37 10.61 -13.70
N VAL A 240 -4.30 11.48 -13.32
CA VAL A 240 -5.74 11.25 -13.46
C VAL A 240 -6.33 12.37 -14.32
N VAL A 241 -6.54 12.06 -15.60
CA VAL A 241 -7.14 12.99 -16.55
C VAL A 241 -8.65 12.79 -16.57
N ILE A 242 -9.38 13.77 -16.07
CA ILE A 242 -10.84 13.76 -15.97
C ILE A 242 -11.41 15.00 -16.63
N ARG A 243 -12.60 14.85 -17.22
CA ARG A 243 -13.44 15.96 -17.62
C ARG A 243 -14.33 16.33 -16.44
N ILE A 244 -14.36 17.62 -16.13
CA ILE A 244 -15.13 18.18 -15.03
C ILE A 244 -16.22 19.05 -15.64
N VAL A 245 -17.46 18.85 -15.23
CA VAL A 245 -18.60 19.67 -15.65
C VAL A 245 -19.28 20.23 -14.40
N ARG A 246 -19.42 21.55 -14.33
CA ARG A 246 -20.17 22.20 -13.25
C ARG A 246 -21.65 21.85 -13.36
N GLN A 247 -22.26 21.54 -12.22
CA GLN A 247 -23.67 21.20 -12.11
C GLN A 247 -24.45 22.31 -11.41
#